data_AF-A0A9E2XM13-F1
#
_entry.id   AF-A0A9E2XM13-F1
#
_cell.length_a   1.000
_cell.length_b   1.000
_cell.length_c   1.000
_cell.angle_alpha   90.00
_cell.angle_beta   90.00
_cell.angle_gamma   90.00
#
_symmetry.space_group_name_H-M   'P 1'
#
loop_
_entity.id
_entity.type
_entity.pdbx_description
1 polymer ?
#
loop_
_entity_poly.entity_id
_entity_poly.type
_entity_poly.pdbx_seq_one_letter_code
_entity_poly.pdbx_strand_id
1 'polypeptide(L)'
;MANIHSFAASYSEARDKFLSAARLASAATQRYDNPGKGPKGEALSTDVAWLGSDDASKVVVAISSTHGVEGYCGSGFQVDWLASVGASGLPAGTAVLFVHAINPYG
;
A
#
# COMPACT_ATOMS: atom_id res chain seq x y z
N MET A 1 -5.16 -17.72 -12.09
CA MET A 1 -4.78 -16.58 -11.21
C MET A 1 -4.33 -17.16 -9.89
N ALA A 2 -3.20 -16.72 -9.35
CA ALA A 2 -2.78 -17.11 -8.01
C ALA A 2 -3.83 -16.64 -7.00
N ASN A 3 -4.13 -17.44 -5.99
CA ASN A 3 -5.04 -17.05 -4.93
C ASN A 3 -4.29 -16.08 -3.98
N ILE A 4 -4.60 -14.79 -4.05
CA ILE A 4 -3.92 -13.76 -3.27
C ILE A 4 -4.71 -13.52 -1.99
N HIS A 5 -4.09 -13.83 -0.85
CA HIS A 5 -4.67 -13.54 0.46
C HIS A 5 -4.44 -12.08 0.85
N SER A 6 -5.23 -11.19 0.27
CA SER A 6 -4.97 -9.74 0.29
C SER A 6 -5.28 -9.07 1.64
N PHE A 7 -6.27 -9.57 2.38
CA PHE A 7 -6.66 -9.01 3.69
C PHE A 7 -5.74 -9.47 4.83
N ALA A 8 -5.56 -8.63 5.84
CA ALA A 8 -4.69 -8.88 6.99
C ALA A 8 -5.45 -8.83 8.31
N ALA A 9 -4.89 -9.43 9.36
CA ALA A 9 -5.42 -9.41 10.72
C ALA A 9 -4.60 -8.52 11.68
N SER A 10 -3.52 -7.91 11.19
CA SER A 10 -2.66 -7.01 11.97
C SER A 10 -1.96 -5.99 11.08
N TYR A 11 -1.50 -4.89 11.68
CA TYR A 11 -0.71 -3.86 10.99
C TYR A 11 0.54 -4.46 10.31
N SER A 12 1.32 -5.28 11.03
CA SER A 12 2.54 -5.87 10.52
C SER A 12 2.28 -6.77 9.31
N GLU A 13 1.23 -7.60 9.39
CA GLU A 13 0.83 -8.45 8.27
C GLU A 13 0.35 -7.62 7.07
N ALA A 14 -0.44 -6.55 7.31
CA ALA A 14 -0.91 -5.66 6.26
C ALA A 14 0.26 -4.98 5.54
N ARG A 15 1.26 -4.51 6.30
CA ARG A 15 2.48 -3.89 5.78
C ARG A 15 3.31 -4.87 4.95
N ASP A 16 3.54 -6.09 5.46
CA ASP A 16 4.33 -7.08 4.74
C ASP A 16 3.65 -7.51 3.43
N LYS A 17 2.32 -7.65 3.44
CA LYS A 17 1.52 -7.91 2.23
C LYS A 17 1.61 -6.76 1.24
N PHE A 18 1.47 -5.52 1.70
CA PHE A 18 1.58 -4.33 0.85
C PHE A 18 2.95 -4.24 0.17
N LEU A 19 4.04 -4.37 0.92
CA LEU A 19 5.40 -4.31 0.38
C LEU A 19 5.70 -5.48 -0.58
N SER A 20 5.19 -6.67 -0.28
CA SER A 20 5.32 -7.82 -1.18
C SER A 20 4.58 -7.59 -2.50
N ALA A 21 3.35 -7.07 -2.44
CA ALA A 21 2.57 -6.75 -3.63
C ALA A 21 3.20 -5.60 -4.44
N ALA A 22 3.70 -4.56 -3.77
CA ALA A 22 4.44 -3.47 -4.40
C ALA A 22 5.68 -3.97 -5.14
N ARG A 23 6.44 -4.90 -4.53
CA ARG A 23 7.59 -5.55 -5.18
C ARG A 23 7.17 -6.38 -6.40
N LEU A 24 6.09 -7.16 -6.30
CA LEU A 24 5.57 -7.92 -7.45
C LEU A 24 5.19 -7.01 -8.61
N ALA A 25 4.62 -5.85 -8.29
CA ALA A 25 4.23 -4.84 -9.27
C ALA A 25 5.39 -3.98 -9.80
N SER A 26 6.63 -4.23 -9.33
CA SER A 26 7.81 -3.40 -9.62
C SER A 26 7.61 -1.91 -9.28
N ALA A 27 6.85 -1.64 -8.22
CA ALA A 27 6.59 -0.29 -7.74
C ALA A 27 7.81 0.33 -7.06
N ALA A 28 8.02 1.64 -7.26
CA ALA A 28 8.99 2.38 -6.47
C ALA A 28 8.42 2.63 -5.08
N THR A 29 9.08 2.15 -4.03
CA THR A 29 8.60 2.26 -2.65
C THR A 29 9.40 3.27 -1.84
N GLN A 30 8.73 4.01 -0.97
CA GLN A 30 9.36 4.87 0.03
C GLN A 30 8.71 4.66 1.40
N ARG A 31 9.51 4.76 2.46
CA ARG A 31 9.09 4.57 3.84
C ARG A 31 9.24 5.86 4.63
N TYR A 32 8.25 6.14 5.47
CA TYR A 32 8.23 7.21 6.44
C TYR A 32 7.99 6.61 7.82
N ASP A 33 9.00 6.65 8.68
CA ASP A 33 8.90 6.11 10.03
C ASP A 33 7.97 6.96 10.90
N ASN A 34 7.09 6.30 11.65
CA ASN A 34 6.33 6.95 12.69
C ASN A 34 7.25 7.12 13.92
N PRO A 35 7.28 8.30 14.56
CA PRO A 35 8.08 8.51 15.77
C PRO A 35 7.56 7.69 16.96
N GLY A 36 6.27 7.36 16.97
CA GLY A 36 5.62 6.52 17.96
C GLY A 36 5.78 5.03 17.70
N LYS A 37 5.50 4.23 18.75
CA LYS A 37 5.40 2.78 18.68
C LYS A 37 3.93 2.35 18.68
N GLY A 38 3.68 1.18 18.10
CA GLY A 38 2.36 0.56 18.18
C GLY A 38 2.05 0.03 19.57
N PRO A 39 0.81 -0.45 19.80
CA PRO A 39 0.35 -0.93 21.11
C PRO A 39 1.17 -2.10 21.69
N LYS A 40 1.93 -2.83 20.86
CA LYS A 40 2.82 -3.92 21.28
C LYS A 40 4.30 -3.50 21.29
N GLY A 41 4.58 -2.20 21.18
CA GLY A 41 5.93 -1.64 21.12
C GLY A 41 6.60 -1.76 19.74
N GLU A 42 5.86 -2.19 18.72
CA GLU A 42 6.36 -2.36 17.36
C GLU A 42 6.67 -1.03 16.68
N ALA A 43 7.64 -1.04 15.76
CA ALA A 43 7.88 0.10 14.89
C ALA A 43 6.72 0.26 13.88
N LEU A 44 6.24 1.48 13.74
CA LEU A 44 5.20 1.85 12.78
C LEU A 44 5.81 2.72 11.68
N SER A 45 5.24 2.62 10.48
CA SER A 45 5.59 3.42 9.33
C SER A 45 4.43 3.59 8.36
N THR A 46 4.47 4.69 7.62
CA THR A 46 3.74 4.85 6.37
C THR A 46 4.68 4.44 5.24
N ASP A 47 4.30 3.43 4.49
CA ASP A 47 4.97 2.99 3.28
C ASP A 47 4.13 3.44 2.08
N VAL A 48 4.79 3.96 1.05
CA VAL A 48 4.15 4.36 -0.20
C VAL A 48 4.70 3.55 -1.36
N ALA A 49 3.87 3.33 -2.37
CA ALA A 49 4.25 2.64 -3.60
C ALA A 49 3.77 3.44 -4.82
N TRP A 50 4.71 3.78 -5.71
CA TRP A 50 4.47 4.50 -6.95
C TRP A 50 4.56 3.55 -8.16
N LEU A 51 3.56 3.57 -9.04
CA LEU A 51 3.59 2.90 -10.33
C LEU A 51 3.20 3.86 -11.45
N GLY A 52 3.86 3.72 -12.60
CA GLY A 52 3.68 4.59 -13.76
C GLY A 52 4.84 5.57 -13.93
N SER A 53 4.77 6.37 -14.99
CA SER A 53 5.81 7.35 -15.31
C SER A 53 5.89 8.45 -14.25
N ASP A 54 7.08 8.97 -14.00
CA ASP A 54 7.31 10.12 -13.12
C ASP A 54 6.74 11.43 -13.69
N ASP A 55 6.67 11.53 -15.02
CA ASP A 55 6.07 12.63 -15.78
C ASP A 55 4.59 12.42 -16.16
N ALA A 56 3.90 11.44 -15.53
CA ALA A 56 2.51 11.14 -15.83
C ALA A 56 1.60 12.37 -15.64
N SER A 57 0.81 12.68 -16.67
CA SER A 57 -0.13 13.82 -16.66
C SER A 57 -1.29 13.69 -15.66
N LYS A 58 -1.54 12.48 -15.15
CA LYS A 58 -2.62 12.15 -14.21
C LYS A 58 -2.08 11.24 -13.13
N VAL A 59 -2.46 11.52 -11.88
CA VAL A 59 -2.08 10.69 -10.74
C VAL A 59 -3.33 10.31 -9.96
N VAL A 60 -3.53 9.00 -9.77
CA VAL A 60 -4.50 8.48 -8.82
C VAL A 60 -3.79 8.30 -7.48
N VAL A 61 -4.36 8.86 -6.41
CA VAL A 61 -3.84 8.66 -5.05
C VAL A 61 -4.85 7.81 -4.29
N ALA A 62 -4.39 6.66 -3.78
CA ALA A 62 -5.21 5.72 -3.02
C ALA A 62 -4.60 5.53 -1.63
N ILE A 63 -5.37 5.92 -0.61
CA ILE A 63 -4.92 5.96 0.78
C ILE A 63 -5.69 4.91 1.58
N SER A 64 -5.00 4.21 2.47
CA SER A 64 -5.61 3.29 3.42
C SER A 64 -5.26 3.67 4.87
N SER A 65 -6.03 3.11 5.81
CA SER A 65 -5.77 3.21 7.25
C SER A 65 -5.82 4.65 7.78
N THR A 66 -6.85 5.39 7.40
CA THR A 66 -7.18 6.68 8.05
C THR A 66 -7.65 6.43 9.48
N HIS A 67 -8.50 5.42 9.66
CA HIS A 67 -8.89 4.87 10.96
C HIS A 67 -8.43 3.42 11.08
N GLY A 68 -8.11 2.99 12.30
CA GLY A 68 -7.42 1.72 12.57
C GLY A 68 -8.02 0.50 11.90
N VAL A 69 -9.25 0.10 12.25
CA VAL A 69 -9.83 -1.17 11.75
C VAL A 69 -10.13 -1.16 10.25
N GLU A 70 -10.37 0.02 9.68
CA GLU A 70 -10.62 0.20 8.24
C GLU A 70 -9.36 -0.09 7.42
N GLY A 71 -8.18 0.03 8.05
CA GLY A 71 -6.89 -0.22 7.43
C GLY A 71 -6.76 -1.61 6.81
N TYR A 72 -7.29 -2.64 7.44
CA TYR A 72 -7.17 -4.03 6.95
C TYR A 72 -7.93 -4.28 5.65
N CYS A 73 -9.13 -3.70 5.53
CA CYS A 73 -9.92 -3.77 4.32
C CYS A 73 -9.33 -2.85 3.24
N GLY A 74 -9.01 -1.61 3.61
CA GLY A 74 -8.46 -0.61 2.69
C GLY A 74 -7.13 -1.05 2.08
N SER A 75 -6.20 -1.55 2.89
CA SER A 75 -4.92 -2.07 2.39
C SER A 75 -5.08 -3.38 1.62
N GLY A 76 -6.10 -4.17 1.95
CA GLY A 76 -6.42 -5.41 1.22
C GLY A 76 -6.70 -5.15 -0.26
N PHE A 77 -7.45 -4.09 -0.59
CA PHE A 77 -7.62 -3.67 -1.98
C PHE A 77 -6.28 -3.27 -2.64
N GLN A 78 -5.45 -2.49 -1.93
CA GLN A 78 -4.15 -2.06 -2.47
C GLN A 78 -3.25 -3.26 -2.78
N VAL A 79 -3.20 -4.25 -1.88
CA VAL A 79 -2.47 -5.51 -2.07
C VAL A 79 -2.98 -6.28 -3.27
N ASP A 80 -4.30 -6.45 -3.37
CA ASP A 80 -4.92 -7.20 -4.46
C ASP A 80 -4.64 -6.55 -5.80
N TRP A 81 -4.84 -5.24 -5.91
CA TRP A 81 -4.64 -4.49 -7.15
C TRP A 81 -3.17 -4.49 -7.57
N LEU A 82 -2.24 -4.24 -6.65
CA LEU A 82 -0.81 -4.29 -6.94
C LEU A 82 -0.37 -5.65 -7.48
N ALA A 83 -0.84 -6.73 -6.86
CA ALA A 83 -0.39 -8.07 -7.20
C ALA A 83 -1.12 -8.71 -8.40
N SER A 84 -2.36 -8.29 -8.70
CA SER A 84 -3.16 -8.86 -9.80
C SER A 84 -3.23 -7.99 -11.06
N VAL A 85 -3.20 -6.66 -10.90
CA VAL A 85 -3.34 -5.69 -11.99
C VAL A 85 -2.03 -4.97 -12.26
N GLY A 86 -1.44 -4.37 -11.22
CA GLY A 86 -0.18 -3.63 -11.31
C GLY A 86 -0.18 -2.56 -12.40
N ALA A 87 1.00 -2.26 -12.95
CA ALA A 87 1.15 -1.22 -13.98
C ALA A 87 0.32 -1.48 -15.25
N SER A 88 -0.04 -2.74 -15.53
CA SER A 88 -0.82 -3.11 -16.74
C SER A 88 -2.25 -2.57 -16.74
N GLY A 89 -2.79 -2.23 -15.56
CA GLY A 89 -4.11 -1.61 -15.44
C GLY A 89 -4.11 -0.09 -15.52
N LEU A 90 -2.96 0.57 -15.69
CA LEU A 90 -2.90 2.02 -15.78
C LEU A 90 -3.28 2.48 -17.20
N PRO A 91 -4.25 3.41 -17.36
CA PRO A 91 -4.48 4.09 -18.63
C PRO A 91 -3.25 4.89 -19.06
N ALA A 92 -3.16 5.19 -20.37
CA ALA A 92 -2.07 6.00 -20.91
C ALA A 92 -1.93 7.35 -20.16
N GLY A 93 -0.68 7.70 -19.84
CA GLY A 93 -0.34 8.94 -19.14
C GLY A 93 -0.81 9.02 -17.69
N THR A 94 -1.05 7.88 -17.03
CA THR A 94 -1.52 7.79 -15.63
C THR A 94 -0.49 7.10 -14.75
N ALA A 95 -0.26 7.64 -13.57
CA ALA A 95 0.45 7.00 -12.47
C ALA A 95 -0.51 6.78 -11.29
N VAL A 96 -0.11 5.89 -10.37
CA VAL A 96 -0.79 5.68 -9.10
C VAL A 96 0.19 5.76 -7.94
N LEU A 97 -0.21 6.47 -6.88
CA LEU A 97 0.45 6.49 -5.59
C LEU A 97 -0.45 5.77 -4.58
N PHE A 98 0.00 4.62 -4.09
CA PHE A 98 -0.60 3.98 -2.93
C PHE A 98 0.08 4.43 -1.65
N VAL A 99 -0.72 4.74 -0.62
CA VAL A 99 -0.27 5.10 0.72
C VAL A 99 -0.80 4.07 1.72
N HIS A 100 0.10 3.33 2.36
CA HIS A 100 -0.17 2.29 3.35
C HIS A 100 0.80 2.40 4.54
N ALA A 101 0.43 2.87 5.71
CA ALA A 101 -0.85 3.36 6.22
C ALA A 101 -0.72 4.84 6.54
N ILE A 102 -1.68 5.71 6.18
CA ILE A 102 -1.57 7.16 6.47
C ILE A 102 -1.56 7.46 7.98
N ASN A 103 -2.29 6.67 8.75
CA ASN A 103 -2.20 6.63 10.20
C ASN A 103 -1.88 5.18 10.63
N PRO A 104 -0.60 4.80 10.76
CA PRO A 104 -0.22 3.43 11.11
C PRO A 104 -0.49 3.08 12.59
N TYR A 105 -0.84 4.07 13.42
CA TYR A 105 -1.27 3.83 14.80
C TYR A 105 -2.74 3.36 14.88
N GLY A 106 -3.58 3.90 13.99
CA GLY A 106 -5.02 3.65 13.92
C GLY A 106 -5.87 4.79 14.45
#